data_AF-G5GBK9-F1
#
_entry.id   AF-G5GBK9-F1
#
_cell.length_a   1.000
_cell.length_b   1.000
_cell.length_c   1.000
_cell.angle_alpha   90.00
_cell.angle_beta   90.00
_cell.angle_gamma   90.00
#
_symmetry.space_group_name_H-M   'P 1'
#
loop_
_entity.id
_entity.type
_entity.pdbx_description
1 polymer ?
#
loop_
_entity_poly.entity_id
_entity_poly.type
_entity_poly.pdbx_seq_one_letter_code
_entity_poly.pdbx_strand_id
1 'polypeptide(L)'
;MHEEIQDFVDALESYIKTALRESLEPAEYTHEALEIVDARNHLFRSAGEHPTDEEANIYALRDLLHIDVDTLETQVNRARLRAVARNYFNE
;
A
#
# COMPACT_ATOMS: atom_id res chain seq x y z
N MET A 1 8.35 -3.26 -17.85
CA MET A 1 6.94 -3.23 -17.47
C MET A 1 6.60 -4.28 -16.41
N HIS A 2 6.74 -5.58 -16.66
CA HIS A 2 6.47 -6.61 -15.63
C HIS A 2 7.46 -6.51 -14.45
N GLU A 3 8.75 -6.28 -14.73
CA GLU A 3 9.78 -6.07 -13.71
C GLU A 3 9.55 -4.77 -12.91
N GLU A 4 9.20 -3.67 -13.57
CA GLU A 4 8.89 -2.38 -12.92
C GLU A 4 7.67 -2.48 -11.98
N ILE A 5 6.62 -3.19 -12.41
CA ILE A 5 5.45 -3.44 -11.56
C ILE A 5 5.84 -4.30 -10.35
N GLN A 6 6.70 -5.30 -10.53
CA GLN A 6 7.16 -6.14 -9.43
C GLN A 6 8.01 -5.34 -8.43
N ASP A 7 8.92 -4.51 -8.93
CA ASP A 7 9.80 -3.67 -8.11
C ASP A 7 8.99 -2.65 -7.29
N PHE A 8 8.03 -1.98 -7.94
CA PHE A 8 7.09 -1.08 -7.26
C PHE A 8 6.29 -1.81 -6.16
N VAL A 9 5.77 -3.00 -6.47
CA VAL A 9 4.98 -3.79 -5.51
C VAL A 9 5.82 -4.21 -4.31
N ASP A 10 7.08 -4.59 -4.52
CA ASP A 10 7.99 -4.97 -3.44
C ASP A 10 8.37 -3.76 -2.58
N ALA A 11 8.68 -2.63 -3.21
CA ALA A 11 8.98 -1.38 -2.52
C ALA A 11 7.80 -0.88 -1.68
N LEU A 12 6.58 -0.89 -2.25
CA LEU A 12 5.37 -0.47 -1.56
C LEU A 12 5.00 -1.42 -0.44
N GLU A 13 5.16 -2.73 -0.63
CA GLU A 13 4.97 -3.71 0.43
C GLU A 13 5.96 -3.49 1.59
N SER A 14 7.24 -3.26 1.28
CA SER A 14 8.25 -3.01 2.30
C SER A 14 7.96 -1.73 3.09
N TYR A 15 7.49 -0.68 2.41
CA TYR A 15 7.06 0.57 3.04
C TYR A 15 5.89 0.33 4.00
N ILE A 16 4.84 -0.36 3.55
CA ILE A 16 3.66 -0.67 4.39
C ILE A 16 4.05 -1.53 5.59
N LYS A 17 4.87 -2.57 5.40
CA LYS A 17 5.36 -3.41 6.50
C LYS A 17 6.18 -2.62 7.52
N THR A 18 6.94 -1.62 7.07
CA THR A 18 7.70 -0.74 7.97
C THR A 18 6.76 0.16 8.75
N ALA A 19 5.82 0.83 8.06
CA ALA A 19 4.79 1.64 8.70
C ALA A 19 3.99 0.84 9.75
N LEU A 20 3.54 -0.36 9.41
CA LEU A 20 2.82 -1.25 10.34
C LEU A 20 3.64 -1.70 11.55
N ARG A 21 4.97 -1.80 11.42
CA ARG A 21 5.86 -2.11 12.55
C ARG A 21 6.06 -0.91 13.48
N GLU A 22 5.97 0.30 12.93
CA GLU A 22 6.08 1.54 13.69
C GLU A 22 4.75 1.94 14.34
N SER A 23 3.62 1.59 13.71
CA SER A 23 2.29 1.80 14.29
C SER A 23 2.08 0.87 15.48
N LEU A 24 1.79 1.47 16.65
CA LEU A 24 1.46 0.76 17.89
C LEU A 24 0.03 0.19 17.88
N GLU A 25 -0.76 0.56 16.88
CA GLU A 25 -2.15 0.14 16.72
C GLU A 25 -2.26 -1.15 15.91
N PRO A 26 -3.25 -2.02 16.22
CA PRO A 26 -3.53 -3.17 15.38
C PRO A 26 -3.88 -2.69 13.97
N ALA A 27 -3.30 -3.33 12.96
CA ALA A 27 -3.46 -2.98 11.54
C ALA A 27 -4.93 -2.90 11.07
N GLU A 28 -5.83 -3.55 11.82
CA GLU A 28 -7.28 -3.60 11.64
C GLU A 28 -7.97 -2.25 11.95
N TYR A 29 -7.35 -1.42 12.81
CA TYR A 29 -7.85 -0.13 13.27
C TYR A 29 -7.05 1.04 12.70
N THR A 30 -6.05 0.78 11.86
CA THR A 30 -5.24 1.83 11.25
C THR A 30 -6.08 2.66 10.29
N HIS A 31 -6.32 3.91 10.66
CA HIS A 31 -6.95 4.93 9.82
C HIS A 31 -5.94 5.65 8.92
N GLU A 32 -4.65 5.33 9.07
CA GLU A 32 -3.59 5.93 8.27
C GLU A 32 -3.72 5.55 6.79
N ALA A 33 -3.31 6.50 5.96
CA ALA A 33 -3.21 6.38 4.52
C ALA A 33 -1.79 6.70 4.07
N LEU A 34 -1.42 6.17 2.91
CA LEU A 34 -0.21 6.53 2.20
C LEU A 34 -0.56 7.28 0.93
N GLU A 35 0.30 8.19 0.54
CA GLU A 35 0.29 8.89 -0.74
C GLU A 35 1.42 8.34 -1.62
N ILE A 36 1.09 7.99 -2.86
CA ILE A 36 2.09 7.66 -3.88
C ILE A 36 2.46 8.96 -4.58
N VAL A 37 3.59 9.54 -4.17
CA VAL A 37 4.08 10.83 -4.71
C VAL A 37 4.70 10.63 -6.08
N ASP A 38 5.49 9.56 -6.25
CA ASP A 38 6.07 9.19 -7.53
C ASP A 38 6.21 7.66 -7.63
N ALA A 39 5.41 7.05 -8.50
CA ALA A 39 5.40 5.60 -8.67
C ALA A 39 6.68 5.07 -9.34
N ARG A 40 7.30 5.84 -10.25
CA ARG A 40 8.48 5.39 -11.01
C ARG A 40 9.77 5.41 -10.19
N ASN A 41 9.81 6.25 -9.15
CA ASN A 41 10.94 6.39 -8.22
C ASN A 41 10.66 5.76 -6.85
N HIS A 42 9.53 5.06 -6.68
CA HIS A 42 9.10 4.45 -5.42
C HIS A 42 9.03 5.45 -4.25
N LEU A 43 8.57 6.67 -4.55
CA LEU A 43 8.42 7.72 -3.56
C LEU A 43 7.03 7.65 -2.93
N PHE A 44 7.02 7.21 -1.67
CA PHE A 44 5.82 7.07 -0.85
C PHE A 44 5.89 8.00 0.36
N ARG A 45 4.74 8.50 0.80
CA ARG A 45 4.62 9.36 1.97
C ARG A 45 3.43 8.94 2.82
N SER A 46 3.50 9.11 4.13
CA SER A 46 2.34 9.02 5.03
C SER A 46 1.41 10.22 4.80
N ALA A 47 0.15 9.96 4.43
CA ALA A 47 -0.89 10.97 4.24
C ALA A 47 -1.70 11.24 5.53
N GLY A 48 -1.37 10.57 6.64
CA GLY A 48 -2.13 10.65 7.88
C GLY A 48 -3.48 9.94 7.75
N GLU A 49 -4.46 10.32 8.57
CA GLU A 49 -5.79 9.71 8.54
C GLU A 49 -6.61 10.21 7.35
N HIS A 50 -6.71 9.40 6.29
CA HIS A 50 -7.43 9.76 5.08
C HIS A 50 -8.15 8.54 4.48
N PRO A 51 -9.36 8.69 3.90
CA PRO A 51 -9.93 7.65 3.04
C PRO A 51 -9.09 7.47 1.77
N THR A 52 -9.26 6.32 1.10
CA THR A 52 -8.70 6.10 -0.23
C THR A 52 -9.28 7.13 -1.21
N ASP A 53 -8.39 7.84 -1.89
CA ASP A 53 -8.64 8.83 -2.92
C ASP A 53 -7.68 8.57 -4.09
N GLU A 54 -8.16 7.82 -5.08
CA GLU A 54 -7.34 7.41 -6.23
C GLU A 54 -6.97 8.59 -7.14
N GLU A 55 -7.76 9.66 -7.15
CA GLU A 55 -7.46 10.89 -7.92
C GLU A 55 -6.27 11.64 -7.32
N ALA A 56 -6.16 11.64 -5.98
CA ALA A 56 -5.05 12.22 -5.24
C ALA A 56 -3.87 11.25 -5.03
N ASN A 57 -3.95 10.01 -5.54
CA ASN A 57 -2.96 8.94 -5.28
C ASN A 57 -2.83 8.56 -3.79
N ILE A 58 -3.90 8.73 -3.02
CA ILE A 58 -3.95 8.43 -1.60
C ILE A 58 -4.68 7.09 -1.40
N TYR A 59 -4.07 6.18 -0.65
CA TYR A 59 -4.62 4.86 -0.39
C TYR A 59 -4.63 4.60 1.12
N ALA A 60 -5.81 4.33 1.67
CA ALA A 60 -5.93 3.94 3.08
C ALA A 60 -5.21 2.60 3.29
N LEU A 61 -4.40 2.49 4.35
CA LEU A 61 -3.64 1.27 4.61
C LEU A 61 -4.55 0.05 4.72
N ARG A 62 -5.69 0.17 5.42
CA ARG A 62 -6.70 -0.89 5.52
C ARG A 62 -7.20 -1.44 4.18
N ASP A 63 -7.19 -0.66 3.10
CA ASP A 63 -7.62 -1.11 1.76
C ASP A 63 -6.51 -1.93 1.07
N LEU A 64 -5.26 -1.67 1.43
CA LEU A 64 -4.06 -2.36 0.94
C LEU A 64 -3.72 -3.59 1.76
N LEU A 65 -4.44 -3.86 2.84
CA LEU A 65 -4.27 -5.02 3.70
C LEU A 65 -5.42 -6.02 3.47
N HIS A 66 -5.17 -7.27 3.83
CA HIS A 66 -6.21 -8.29 3.93
C HIS A 66 -5.95 -9.16 5.16
N ILE A 67 -7.01 -9.79 5.65
CA ILE A 67 -6.89 -10.79 6.72
C ILE A 67 -6.72 -12.13 6.03
N ASP A 68 -5.60 -12.80 6.29
CA ASP A 68 -5.38 -14.15 5.79
C ASP A 68 -6.31 -15.11 6.54
N VAL A 69 -7.06 -15.93 5.79
CA VAL A 69 -8.12 -16.77 6.36
C VAL A 69 -7.61 -17.98 7.14
N ASP A 70 -6.34 -18.36 6.93
CA ASP A 70 -5.72 -19.53 7.57
C ASP A 70 -5.00 -19.14 8.87
N THR A 71 -4.24 -18.05 8.81
CA THR A 71 -3.44 -17.52 9.94
C THR A 71 -4.19 -16.49 10.78
N LEU A 72 -5.28 -15.91 10.26
CA LEU A 72 -6.00 -14.76 10.84
C LEU A 72 -5.12 -13.52 11.05
N GLU A 73 -3.95 -13.46 10.42
CA GLU A 73 -3.04 -12.33 10.51
C GLU A 73 -3.34 -11.29 9.43
N THR A 74 -3.17 -10.02 9.77
CA THR A 74 -3.23 -8.95 8.77
C THR A 74 -1.99 -8.98 7.89
N GLN A 75 -2.18 -9.17 6.59
CA GLN A 75 -1.12 -9.24 5.61
C GLN A 75 -1.33 -8.23 4.47
N VAL A 76 -0.22 -7.79 3.88
CA VAL A 76 -0.27 -6.88 2.73
C VAL A 76 -0.90 -7.56 1.52
N ASN A 77 -1.91 -6.92 0.93
CA ASN A 77 -2.61 -7.44 -0.24
C ASN A 77 -1.82 -7.14 -1.53
N ARG A 78 -0.91 -8.06 -1.88
CA ARG A 78 -0.11 -7.97 -3.12
C ARG A 78 -0.97 -7.89 -4.39
N ALA A 79 -2.17 -8.47 -4.41
CA ALA A 79 -3.05 -8.36 -5.58
C ALA A 79 -3.58 -6.92 -5.75
N ARG A 80 -3.94 -6.26 -4.64
CA ARG A 80 -4.34 -4.85 -4.63
C ARG A 80 -3.18 -3.94 -5.05
N LEU A 81 -1.99 -4.16 -4.50
CA LEU A 81 -0.77 -3.42 -4.87
C LEU A 81 -0.48 -3.49 -6.37
N ARG A 82 -0.65 -4.68 -6.98
CA ARG A 82 -0.48 -4.86 -8.43
C ARG A 82 -1.54 -4.11 -9.24
N ALA A 83 -2.77 -4.02 -8.75
CA ALA A 83 -3.81 -3.25 -9.41
C ALA A 83 -3.48 -1.75 -9.40
N VAL A 84 -3.02 -1.24 -8.25
CA VAL A 84 -2.55 0.15 -8.11
C VAL A 84 -1.36 0.42 -9.04
N ALA A 85 -0.35 -0.46 -9.05
CA ALA A 85 0.80 -0.35 -9.96
C ALA A 85 0.39 -0.28 -11.43
N ARG A 86 -0.60 -1.09 -11.85
CA ARG A 86 -1.09 -1.05 -13.24
C ARG A 86 -1.64 0.32 -13.64
N ASN A 87 -2.22 1.09 -12.73
CA ASN A 87 -2.68 2.44 -13.05
C ASN A 87 -1.53 3.40 -13.41
N TYR A 88 -0.31 3.18 -12.88
CA TYR A 88 0.86 4.03 -13.13
C TYR A 88 1.75 3.54 -14.27
N PHE A 89 1.82 2.23 -14.47
CA PHE A 89 2.73 1.60 -15.41
C PHE A 89 2.07 1.10 -16.69
N ASN A 90 0.74 1.20 -16.84
CA ASN A 90 -0.01 0.73 -18.03
C ASN A 90 -0.44 1.85 -18.99
N GLU A 91 0.32 2.96 -19.04
CA GLU A 91 0.23 3.95 -20.13
C GLU A 91 0.98 3.48 -21.39
#